data_AF-A0A0F8X364-F1
#
_entry.id   AF-A0A0F8X364-F1
#
_cell.length_a   1.000
_cell.length_b   1.000
_cell.length_c   1.000
_cell.angle_alpha   90.00
_cell.angle_beta   90.00
_cell.angle_gamma   90.00
#
_symmetry.space_group_name_H-M   'P 1'
#
loop_
_entity.id
_entity.type
_entity.pdbx_description
1 polymer ?
#
loop_
_entity_poly.entity_id
_entity_poly.type
_entity_poly.pdbx_seq_one_letter_code
_entity_poly.pdbx_strand_id
1 'polypeptide(L)'
;MSGTIHNKPLTTIRDWRKGEPLLANGVNGGFKRTHDIVRGLQQGVNQPVQVPSVARGGLASIPGISTRRAFRLKEIRDDYLICRELDADGVEAATDTLVAKPWLLQRTPFDGTVRNGSTLSYSDGEHRTSTRPDPSGIPGETVNESQLVIPRFTFDDLLYATLEIYTGVETEGGVKVVWQAADGPRAWTAEDGQ
;
A
#
# COMPACT_ATOMS: atom_id res chain seq x y z
N MET A 1 -14.99 25.30 -55.34
CA MET A 1 -16.26 25.60 -54.64
C MET A 1 -16.06 25.24 -53.19
N SER A 2 -15.98 26.26 -52.34
CA SER A 2 -15.59 26.18 -50.93
C SER A 2 -16.84 25.94 -50.08
N GLY A 3 -16.90 24.83 -49.36
CA GLY A 3 -18.01 24.48 -48.48
C GLY A 3 -17.71 24.88 -47.04
N THR A 4 -18.25 26.02 -46.62
CA THR A 4 -18.16 26.55 -45.25
C THR A 4 -19.04 25.73 -44.30
N ILE A 5 -18.45 25.08 -43.30
CA ILE A 5 -19.18 24.41 -42.21
C ILE A 5 -19.47 25.45 -41.12
N HIS A 6 -20.75 25.67 -40.82
CA HIS A 6 -21.21 26.47 -39.68
C HIS A 6 -21.12 25.65 -38.39
N ASN A 7 -20.18 26.02 -37.51
CA ASN A 7 -20.15 25.54 -36.13
C ASN A 7 -21.28 26.23 -35.33
N LYS A 8 -22.23 25.44 -34.82
CA LYS A 8 -23.18 25.91 -33.78
C LYS A 8 -22.44 26.03 -32.44
N PRO A 9 -22.63 27.10 -31.67
CA PRO A 9 -22.03 27.22 -30.34
C PRO A 9 -22.71 26.27 -29.35
N LEU A 10 -21.91 25.49 -28.61
CA LEU A 10 -22.36 24.79 -27.42
C LEU A 10 -22.66 25.84 -26.34
N THR A 11 -23.94 26.03 -26.03
CA THR A 11 -24.40 26.83 -24.90
C THR A 11 -23.92 26.22 -23.58
N THR A 12 -22.92 26.89 -23.02
CA THR A 12 -22.66 27.19 -21.60
C THR A 12 -23.22 26.23 -20.53
N ILE A 13 -22.27 25.60 -19.82
CA ILE A 13 -22.43 25.02 -18.48
C ILE A 13 -23.04 26.09 -17.58
N ARG A 14 -24.22 25.82 -17.01
CA ARG A 14 -24.85 26.72 -16.03
C ARG A 14 -23.97 26.79 -14.78
N ASP A 15 -23.67 28.03 -14.40
CA ASP A 15 -23.03 28.39 -13.13
C ASP A 15 -23.82 27.82 -11.95
N TRP A 16 -23.15 27.01 -11.14
CA TRP A 16 -23.67 26.55 -9.86
C TRP A 16 -23.55 27.68 -8.85
N ARG A 17 -24.68 28.18 -8.35
CA ARG A 17 -24.68 29.18 -7.26
C ARG A 17 -24.30 28.50 -5.95
N LYS A 18 -23.31 29.09 -5.27
CA LYS A 18 -22.88 28.73 -3.91
C LYS A 18 -23.99 29.13 -2.92
N GLY A 19 -24.65 28.16 -2.28
CA GLY A 19 -25.55 28.42 -1.14
C GLY A 19 -26.90 27.70 -1.06
N GLU A 20 -27.25 26.76 -1.96
CA GLU A 20 -28.52 26.01 -1.83
C GLU A 20 -28.33 24.64 -1.14
N PRO A 21 -29.12 24.32 -0.09
CA PRO A 21 -29.04 23.03 0.61
C PRO A 21 -29.69 21.90 -0.20
N LEU A 22 -28.97 20.78 -0.36
CA LEU A 22 -29.47 19.54 -0.95
C LEU A 22 -30.51 18.88 -0.03
N LEU A 23 -31.79 19.20 -0.18
CA LEU A 23 -32.88 18.45 0.46
C LEU A 23 -33.27 17.27 -0.44
N ALA A 24 -32.73 16.09 -0.14
CA ALA A 24 -33.13 14.83 -0.74
C ALA A 24 -34.48 14.35 -0.15
N ASN A 25 -35.60 14.89 -0.63
CA ASN A 25 -36.94 14.36 -0.36
C ASN A 25 -37.72 14.30 -1.67
N GLY A 26 -37.66 13.16 -2.35
CA GLY A 26 -38.34 13.01 -3.63
C GLY A 26 -38.30 11.61 -4.25
N VAL A 27 -38.33 10.53 -3.44
CA VAL A 27 -38.52 9.18 -3.98
C VAL A 27 -39.35 8.33 -3.01
N ASN A 28 -40.59 8.75 -2.71
CA ASN A 28 -41.59 7.89 -2.09
C ASN A 28 -42.99 8.36 -2.46
N GLY A 29 -43.57 7.76 -3.50
CA GLY A 29 -44.95 7.95 -3.93
C GLY A 29 -45.35 6.81 -4.85
N GLY A 30 -46.05 5.81 -4.29
CA GLY A 30 -46.35 4.56 -4.96
C GLY A 30 -47.49 4.61 -5.98
N PHE A 31 -47.52 3.59 -6.83
CA PHE A 31 -48.73 3.16 -7.54
C PHE A 31 -48.84 1.64 -7.42
N LYS A 32 -49.96 1.16 -6.86
CA LYS A 32 -50.33 -0.25 -6.69
C LYS A 32 -51.47 -0.62 -7.65
N ARG A 33 -51.42 -1.87 -8.14
CA ARG A 33 -52.47 -2.81 -8.65
C ARG A 33 -52.71 -2.95 -10.18
N THR A 34 -52.17 -4.05 -10.69
CA THR A 34 -52.80 -5.22 -11.40
C THR A 34 -54.17 -5.08 -12.09
N HIS A 35 -54.27 -5.50 -13.36
CA HIS A 35 -54.91 -6.78 -13.76
C HIS A 35 -54.76 -7.12 -15.27
N ASP A 36 -54.70 -8.44 -15.52
CA ASP A 36 -55.02 -9.20 -16.73
C ASP A 36 -54.26 -8.99 -18.05
N ILE A 37 -53.33 -9.92 -18.32
CA ILE A 37 -53.42 -10.72 -19.55
C ILE A 37 -53.37 -12.20 -19.18
N VAL A 38 -54.49 -12.83 -19.52
CA VAL A 38 -54.89 -14.22 -19.36
C VAL A 38 -54.18 -15.11 -20.38
N ARG A 39 -53.87 -16.34 -19.93
CA ARG A 39 -53.62 -17.57 -20.72
C ARG A 39 -52.42 -17.59 -21.67
N GLY A 40 -51.40 -18.31 -21.23
CA GLY A 40 -50.47 -18.97 -22.13
C GLY A 40 -49.44 -19.79 -21.35
N LEU A 41 -49.66 -21.11 -21.33
CA LEU A 41 -48.66 -22.16 -21.12
C LEU A 41 -48.28 -22.48 -19.65
N GLN A 42 -48.97 -23.50 -19.15
CA GLN A 42 -48.36 -24.50 -18.27
C GLN A 42 -47.01 -24.95 -18.83
N GLN A 43 -45.95 -24.95 -18.02
CA GLN A 43 -44.98 -26.06 -17.88
C GLN A 43 -43.79 -25.64 -17.01
N GLY A 44 -43.46 -26.47 -16.02
CA GLY A 44 -42.13 -26.56 -15.42
C GLY A 44 -41.85 -25.57 -14.29
N VAL A 45 -42.11 -25.98 -13.05
CA VAL A 45 -41.40 -25.44 -11.89
C VAL A 45 -39.96 -25.95 -11.98
N ASN A 46 -39.11 -25.28 -12.77
CA ASN A 46 -37.68 -25.47 -12.62
C ASN A 46 -37.29 -24.82 -11.30
N GLN A 47 -36.84 -25.65 -10.35
CA GLN A 47 -36.17 -25.12 -9.17
C GLN A 47 -35.03 -24.20 -9.62
N PRO A 48 -34.75 -23.10 -8.91
CA PRO A 48 -33.58 -22.27 -9.23
C PRO A 48 -32.35 -23.19 -9.24
N VAL A 49 -31.70 -23.28 -10.39
CA VAL A 49 -30.43 -24.00 -10.52
C VAL A 49 -29.48 -23.33 -9.53
N GLN A 50 -29.16 -24.03 -8.45
CA GLN A 50 -28.05 -23.63 -7.59
C GLN A 50 -26.79 -23.75 -8.43
N VAL A 51 -26.30 -22.61 -8.93
CA VAL A 51 -24.94 -22.53 -9.41
C VAL A 51 -24.06 -22.94 -8.23
N PRO A 52 -23.22 -23.98 -8.37
CA PRO A 52 -22.26 -24.30 -7.33
C PRO A 52 -21.48 -23.03 -7.02
N SER A 53 -21.39 -22.67 -5.75
CA SER A 53 -20.40 -21.68 -5.32
C SER A 53 -19.05 -22.24 -5.75
N VAL A 54 -18.53 -21.74 -6.86
CA VAL A 54 -17.14 -21.97 -7.22
C VAL A 54 -16.37 -21.46 -6.03
N ALA A 55 -15.78 -22.38 -5.27
CA ALA A 55 -14.84 -22.06 -4.22
C ALA A 55 -13.90 -21.02 -4.84
N ARG A 56 -13.78 -19.87 -4.16
CA ARG A 56 -12.90 -18.78 -4.54
C ARG A 56 -11.48 -19.33 -4.40
N GLY A 57 -11.08 -20.15 -5.38
CA GLY A 57 -9.74 -20.69 -5.52
C GLY A 57 -8.82 -19.50 -5.46
N GLY A 58 -7.82 -19.61 -4.59
CA GLY A 58 -6.91 -18.54 -4.25
C GLY A 58 -6.56 -17.75 -5.50
N LEU A 59 -6.72 -16.43 -5.42
CA LEU A 59 -6.28 -15.51 -6.44
C LEU A 59 -4.79 -15.79 -6.68
N ALA A 60 -4.50 -16.66 -7.64
CA ALA A 60 -3.22 -16.72 -8.29
C ALA A 60 -3.01 -15.31 -8.84
N SER A 61 -2.00 -14.64 -8.30
CA SER A 61 -1.64 -13.26 -8.58
C SER A 61 -1.62 -13.02 -10.08
N ILE A 62 -2.57 -12.23 -10.57
CA ILE A 62 -2.53 -11.73 -11.94
C ILE A 62 -1.36 -10.73 -12.00
N PRO A 63 -0.33 -10.95 -12.85
CA PRO A 63 0.74 -9.98 -13.01
C PRO A 63 0.13 -8.63 -13.44
N GLY A 64 0.39 -7.57 -12.68
CA GLY A 64 -0.10 -6.21 -12.96
C GLY A 64 -1.17 -5.67 -12.02
N ILE A 65 -1.70 -6.47 -11.08
CA ILE A 65 -2.51 -5.96 -9.96
C ILE A 65 -1.63 -5.92 -8.71
N SER A 66 -1.26 -4.73 -8.24
CA SER A 66 -0.50 -4.57 -6.99
C SER A 66 -1.28 -5.23 -5.84
N THR A 67 -0.80 -6.38 -5.38
CA THR A 67 -1.46 -7.13 -4.31
C THR A 67 -0.93 -6.60 -2.99
N ARG A 68 -1.80 -6.00 -2.17
CA ARG A 68 -1.44 -5.55 -0.82
C ARG A 68 -1.96 -6.56 0.20
N ARG A 69 -1.10 -6.96 1.15
CA ARG A 69 -1.45 -7.90 2.23
C ARG A 69 -0.99 -7.39 3.58
N ALA A 70 -1.61 -7.92 4.63
CA ALA A 70 -1.27 -7.66 6.02
C ALA A 70 -0.30 -8.73 6.52
N PHE A 71 0.64 -8.31 7.36
CA PHE A 71 1.72 -9.14 7.88
C PHE A 71 1.94 -8.85 9.36
N ARG A 72 2.23 -9.89 10.14
CA ARG A 72 2.68 -9.81 11.52
C ARG A 72 4.20 -9.97 11.57
N LEU A 73 4.90 -8.99 12.13
CA LEU A 73 6.36 -9.03 12.26
C LEU A 73 6.80 -10.07 13.28
N LYS A 74 7.78 -10.91 12.92
CA LYS A 74 8.37 -11.93 13.81
C LYS A 74 9.87 -11.74 14.03
N GLU A 75 10.59 -11.19 13.06
CA GLU A 75 12.00 -10.89 13.23
C GLU A 75 12.46 -9.74 12.32
N ILE A 76 13.40 -8.95 12.81
CA ILE A 76 13.99 -7.81 12.10
C ILE A 76 15.38 -8.23 11.62
N ARG A 77 15.62 -8.11 10.31
CA ARG A 77 16.96 -8.23 9.71
C ARG A 77 17.43 -6.86 9.22
N ASP A 78 18.61 -6.79 8.63
CA ASP A 78 19.21 -5.54 8.17
C ASP A 78 18.34 -4.83 7.12
N ASP A 79 18.08 -5.48 5.98
CA ASP A 79 17.33 -4.89 4.85
C ASP A 79 15.88 -5.38 4.72
N TYR A 80 15.53 -6.44 5.43
CA TYR A 80 14.21 -7.06 5.36
C TYR A 80 13.70 -7.47 6.74
N LEU A 81 12.45 -7.88 6.75
CA LEU A 81 11.69 -8.34 7.90
C LEU A 81 11.22 -9.77 7.62
N ILE A 82 11.17 -10.59 8.66
CA ILE A 82 10.56 -11.91 8.61
C ILE A 82 9.20 -11.78 9.27
N CYS A 83 8.15 -12.04 8.50
CA CYS A 83 6.78 -11.82 8.91
C CYS A 83 5.91 -13.05 8.63
N ARG A 84 4.74 -13.14 9.25
CA ARG A 84 3.69 -14.08 8.86
C ARG A 84 2.54 -13.33 8.22
N GLU A 85 2.09 -13.80 7.06
CA GLU A 85 0.94 -13.21 6.40
C GLU A 85 -0.33 -13.42 7.26
N LEU A 86 -1.19 -12.41 7.30
CA LEU A 86 -2.51 -12.50 7.91
C LEU A 86 -3.57 -12.70 6.84
N ASP A 87 -4.47 -13.67 7.05
CA ASP A 87 -5.64 -13.83 6.21
C ASP A 87 -6.73 -12.77 6.50
N ALA A 88 -7.88 -12.89 5.84
CA ALA A 88 -8.98 -11.95 5.98
C ALA A 88 -9.61 -11.94 7.40
N ASP A 89 -9.44 -13.03 8.15
CA ASP A 89 -9.95 -13.20 9.51
C ASP A 89 -8.87 -12.84 10.56
N GLY A 90 -7.68 -12.43 10.11
CA GLY A 90 -6.55 -12.04 10.96
C GLY A 90 -5.76 -13.23 11.51
N VAL A 91 -5.90 -14.43 10.92
CA VAL A 91 -5.15 -15.62 11.31
C VAL A 91 -3.78 -15.61 10.62
N GLU A 92 -2.73 -15.91 11.39
CA GLU A 92 -1.36 -16.02 10.86
C GLU A 92 -1.19 -17.28 10.01
N ALA A 93 -0.54 -17.12 8.85
CA ALA A 93 0.00 -18.23 8.08
C ALA A 93 1.05 -19.00 8.88
N ALA A 94 1.15 -20.31 8.64
CA ALA A 94 2.13 -21.17 9.32
C ALA A 94 3.59 -20.92 8.89
N THR A 95 3.79 -20.28 7.74
CA THR A 95 5.10 -20.05 7.13
C THR A 95 5.50 -18.60 7.19
N ASP A 96 6.79 -18.36 7.39
CA ASP A 96 7.36 -17.03 7.34
C ASP A 96 7.52 -16.53 5.90
N THR A 97 7.37 -15.23 5.73
CA THR A 97 7.47 -14.48 4.48
C THR A 97 8.42 -13.31 4.67
N LEU A 98 9.31 -13.12 3.70
CA LEU A 98 10.27 -12.02 3.72
C LEU A 98 9.62 -10.75 3.16
N VAL A 99 9.79 -9.64 3.89
CA VAL A 99 9.28 -8.32 3.51
C VAL A 99 10.42 -7.31 3.55
N ALA A 100 10.77 -6.70 2.42
CA ALA A 100 11.82 -5.69 2.33
C ALA A 100 11.41 -4.43 3.10
N LYS A 101 12.35 -3.84 3.84
CA LYS A 101 12.14 -2.52 4.46
C LYS A 101 12.00 -1.44 3.38
N PRO A 102 11.35 -0.30 3.67
CA PRO A 102 11.39 0.86 2.80
C PRO A 102 12.84 1.24 2.48
N TRP A 103 13.10 1.68 1.25
CA TRP A 103 14.46 1.91 0.75
C TRP A 103 15.33 2.71 1.72
N LEU A 104 14.81 3.81 2.27
CA LEU A 104 15.55 4.69 3.19
C LEU A 104 15.87 4.06 4.55
N LEU A 105 15.24 2.93 4.88
CA LEU A 105 15.45 2.17 6.12
C LEU A 105 16.29 0.90 5.91
N GLN A 106 16.75 0.63 4.69
CA GLN A 106 17.70 -0.44 4.40
C GLN A 106 19.11 -0.03 4.83
N ARG A 107 19.95 -1.02 5.15
CA ARG A 107 21.34 -0.88 5.58
C ARG A 107 22.31 -1.03 4.41
N THR A 108 22.26 -2.15 3.70
CA THR A 108 23.26 -2.52 2.67
C THR A 108 23.54 -1.44 1.63
N PRO A 109 22.53 -0.71 1.09
CA PRO A 109 22.84 0.33 0.11
C PRO A 109 23.53 1.56 0.71
N PHE A 110 23.61 1.70 2.03
CA PHE A 110 24.08 2.93 2.68
C PHE A 110 25.20 2.75 3.69
N ASP A 111 25.44 1.54 4.21
CA ASP A 111 26.42 1.31 5.27
C ASP A 111 27.85 1.66 4.80
N GLY A 112 28.51 2.57 5.53
CA GLY A 112 29.82 3.13 5.19
C GLY A 112 29.83 4.06 3.98
N THR A 113 28.67 4.35 3.37
CA THR A 113 28.60 5.22 2.18
C THR A 113 28.40 6.68 2.57
N VAL A 114 28.94 7.59 1.74
CA VAL A 114 28.74 9.04 1.88
C VAL A 114 27.51 9.46 1.07
N ARG A 115 26.54 10.08 1.72
CA ARG A 115 25.36 10.69 1.09
C ARG A 115 25.17 12.11 1.59
N ASN A 116 25.05 13.06 0.66
CA ASN A 116 24.83 14.47 0.97
C ASN A 116 25.84 15.04 1.99
N GLY A 117 27.09 14.56 1.93
CA GLY A 117 28.15 14.98 2.85
C GLY A 117 28.17 14.27 4.21
N SER A 118 27.26 13.33 4.47
CA SER A 118 27.24 12.50 5.68
C SER A 118 27.60 11.05 5.38
N THR A 119 28.46 10.45 6.20
CA THR A 119 28.68 9.00 6.22
C THR A 119 27.65 8.36 7.15
N LEU A 120 26.99 7.29 6.70
CA LEU A 120 26.03 6.53 7.51
C LEU A 120 26.66 5.21 7.93
N SER A 121 26.69 4.93 9.24
CA SER A 121 27.19 3.66 9.80
C SER A 121 26.10 3.00 10.59
N TYR A 122 25.77 1.75 10.28
CA TYR A 122 24.65 1.04 10.92
C TYR A 122 25.16 0.09 12.00
N SER A 123 24.57 0.14 13.19
CA SER A 123 24.88 -0.81 14.26
C SER A 123 23.97 -2.03 14.23
N ASP A 124 22.70 -1.83 13.85
CA ASP A 124 21.70 -2.87 13.70
C ASP A 124 20.59 -2.43 12.72
N GLY A 125 19.50 -3.20 12.66
CA GLY A 125 18.37 -2.92 11.77
C GLY A 125 17.51 -1.71 12.15
N GLU A 126 17.79 -1.04 13.28
CA GLU A 126 17.01 0.07 13.83
C GLU A 126 17.84 1.31 14.20
N HIS A 127 19.15 1.17 14.39
CA HIS A 127 20.06 2.23 14.81
C HIS A 127 21.16 2.46 13.77
N ARG A 128 21.52 3.74 13.59
CA ARG A 128 22.68 4.15 12.81
C ARG A 128 23.30 5.42 13.37
N THR A 129 24.55 5.67 13.01
CA THR A 129 25.25 6.93 13.25
C THR A 129 25.41 7.68 11.94
N SER A 130 25.04 8.95 11.92
CA SER A 130 25.34 9.88 10.84
C SER A 130 26.55 10.73 11.23
N THR A 131 27.63 10.64 10.47
CA THR A 131 28.85 11.44 10.65
C THR A 131 28.93 12.49 9.54
N ARG A 132 29.02 13.77 9.90
CA ARG A 132 29.13 14.88 8.94
C ARG A 132 30.21 15.88 9.35
N PRO A 133 30.76 16.69 8.42
CA PRO A 133 31.68 17.77 8.79
C PRO A 133 31.07 18.73 9.82
N ASP A 134 31.90 19.24 10.72
CA ASP A 134 31.46 20.21 11.72
C ASP A 134 30.97 21.51 11.06
N PRO A 135 29.77 22.02 11.42
CA PRO A 135 29.22 23.24 10.82
C PRO A 135 30.03 24.51 11.14
N SER A 136 30.91 24.47 12.15
CA SER A 136 31.88 25.55 12.43
C SER A 136 32.92 25.74 11.31
N GLY A 137 33.05 24.76 10.41
CA GLY A 137 33.95 24.83 9.26
C GLY A 137 35.42 24.55 9.58
N ILE A 138 35.72 24.06 10.79
CA ILE A 138 37.08 23.65 11.15
C ILE A 138 37.47 22.40 10.34
N PRO A 139 38.52 22.47 9.50
CA PRO A 139 38.92 21.33 8.68
C PRO A 139 39.29 20.11 9.52
N GLY A 140 38.66 18.97 9.22
CA GLY A 140 38.93 17.69 9.87
C GLY A 140 38.08 17.42 11.12
N GLU A 141 37.26 18.37 11.57
CA GLU A 141 36.28 18.12 12.63
C GLU A 141 34.99 17.54 12.07
N THR A 142 34.42 16.59 12.79
CA THR A 142 33.18 15.90 12.43
C THR A 142 32.23 15.83 13.60
N VAL A 143 30.94 15.99 13.32
CA VAL A 143 29.85 15.77 14.28
C VAL A 143 29.21 14.43 13.99
N ASN A 144 29.04 13.63 15.04
CA ASN A 144 28.31 12.37 15.01
C ASN A 144 26.91 12.57 15.62
N GLU A 145 25.92 11.99 14.98
CA GLU A 145 24.53 12.00 15.43
C GLU A 145 24.02 10.55 15.45
N SER A 146 23.70 10.03 16.64
CA SER A 146 23.01 8.76 16.78
C SER A 146 21.57 8.91 16.32
N GLN A 147 21.11 7.97 15.50
CA GLN A 147 19.81 7.99 14.87
C GLN A 147 19.12 6.64 15.02
N LEU A 148 17.80 6.70 15.07
CA LEU A 148 16.91 5.58 15.31
C LEU A 148 15.71 5.65 14.36
N VAL A 149 15.18 4.49 13.95
CA VAL A 149 13.92 4.41 13.21
C VAL A 149 12.73 4.73 14.13
N ILE A 150 11.90 5.72 13.78
CA ILE A 150 10.67 6.07 14.49
C ILE A 150 9.48 6.14 13.52
N PRO A 151 8.34 5.47 13.81
CA PRO A 151 8.19 4.44 14.85
C PRO A 151 9.15 3.25 14.64
N ARG A 152 9.61 2.62 15.73
CA ARG A 152 10.46 1.43 15.65
C ARG A 152 9.73 0.26 14.98
N PHE A 153 10.47 -0.77 14.60
CA PHE A 153 9.88 -2.06 14.29
C PHE A 153 9.83 -2.85 15.59
N THR A 154 8.64 -3.25 16.03
CA THR A 154 8.50 -4.06 17.23
C THR A 154 7.97 -5.45 16.89
N PHE A 155 8.45 -6.46 17.62
CA PHE A 155 7.93 -7.81 17.50
C PHE A 155 6.40 -7.80 17.61
N ASP A 156 5.73 -8.59 16.77
CA ASP A 156 4.27 -8.59 16.60
C ASP A 156 3.64 -7.30 16.04
N ASP A 157 4.43 -6.39 15.46
CA ASP A 157 3.88 -5.27 14.69
C ASP A 157 3.01 -5.72 13.53
N LEU A 158 1.90 -5.00 13.33
CA LEU A 158 1.10 -5.10 12.11
C LEU A 158 1.72 -4.23 11.02
N LEU A 159 1.99 -4.84 9.88
CA LEU A 159 2.56 -4.20 8.70
C LEU A 159 1.70 -4.50 7.48
N TYR A 160 1.77 -3.63 6.49
CA TYR A 160 1.21 -3.91 5.18
C TYR A 160 2.33 -3.91 4.15
N ALA A 161 2.30 -4.85 3.22
CA ALA A 161 3.27 -4.94 2.14
C ALA A 161 2.59 -5.14 0.79
N THR A 162 3.26 -4.69 -0.26
CA THR A 162 2.83 -4.85 -1.65
C THR A 162 3.70 -5.91 -2.31
N LEU A 163 3.08 -6.78 -3.11
CA LEU A 163 3.81 -7.74 -3.93
C LEU A 163 4.43 -7.03 -5.13
N GLU A 164 5.74 -7.19 -5.28
CA GLU A 164 6.57 -6.65 -6.35
C GLU A 164 7.21 -7.79 -7.16
N ILE A 165 7.72 -7.46 -8.36
CA ILE A 165 8.52 -8.42 -9.14
C ILE A 165 9.87 -8.68 -8.43
N TYR A 166 10.47 -7.61 -7.89
CA TYR A 166 11.70 -7.65 -7.11
C TYR A 166 11.90 -6.32 -6.38
N THR A 167 12.28 -6.38 -5.11
CA THR A 167 12.45 -5.19 -4.26
C THR A 167 13.87 -4.61 -4.28
N GLY A 168 14.82 -5.28 -4.93
CA GLY A 168 16.25 -4.92 -4.81
C GLY A 168 16.94 -5.55 -3.60
N VAL A 169 16.20 -6.25 -2.72
CA VAL A 169 16.74 -6.92 -1.52
C VAL A 169 16.86 -8.42 -1.74
N GLU A 170 18.02 -8.97 -1.37
CA GLU A 170 18.30 -10.41 -1.36
C GLU A 170 18.81 -10.82 0.02
N THR A 171 18.50 -12.05 0.43
CA THR A 171 19.09 -12.63 1.64
C THR A 171 20.54 -13.06 1.39
N GLU A 172 21.30 -13.35 2.44
CA GLU A 172 22.65 -13.92 2.33
C GLU A 172 22.69 -15.21 1.49
N GLY A 173 21.60 -15.99 1.51
CA GLY A 173 21.43 -17.20 0.69
C GLY A 173 20.99 -16.95 -0.76
N GLY A 174 20.93 -15.68 -1.22
CA GLY A 174 20.52 -15.32 -2.57
C GLY A 174 19.00 -15.40 -2.84
N VAL A 175 18.18 -15.44 -1.79
CA VAL A 175 16.72 -15.45 -1.95
C VAL A 175 16.22 -14.03 -2.19
N LYS A 176 15.55 -13.81 -3.33
CA LYS A 176 14.95 -12.52 -3.67
C LYS A 176 13.74 -12.22 -2.80
N VAL A 177 13.72 -11.03 -2.20
CA VAL A 177 12.56 -10.54 -1.47
C VAL A 177 11.61 -9.86 -2.45
N VAL A 178 10.35 -10.31 -2.46
CA VAL A 178 9.32 -9.89 -3.42
C VAL A 178 8.18 -9.09 -2.77
N TRP A 179 8.16 -8.97 -1.44
CA TRP A 179 7.22 -8.10 -0.75
C TRP A 179 7.91 -6.84 -0.29
N GLN A 180 7.38 -5.67 -0.67
CA GLN A 180 7.87 -4.37 -0.22
C GLN A 180 6.97 -3.88 0.91
N ALA A 181 7.53 -3.63 2.11
CA ALA A 181 6.79 -2.94 3.15
C ALA A 181 6.30 -1.60 2.61
N ALA A 182 5.00 -1.32 2.77
CA ALA A 182 4.42 -0.06 2.38
C ALA A 182 5.12 1.08 3.12
N ASP A 183 5.25 2.23 2.47
CA ASP A 183 5.77 3.46 3.07
C ASP A 183 4.86 3.86 4.24
N GLY A 184 5.23 3.40 5.44
CA GLY A 184 4.61 3.78 6.70
C GLY A 184 5.17 5.12 7.19
N PRO A 185 4.75 5.58 8.37
CA PRO A 185 5.29 6.80 8.99
C PRO A 185 6.74 6.64 9.50
N ARG A 186 7.41 5.52 9.20
CA ARG A 186 8.71 5.20 9.76
C ARG A 186 9.82 5.96 9.03
N ALA A 187 10.62 6.70 9.79
CA ALA A 187 11.76 7.44 9.29
C ALA A 187 12.91 7.41 10.31
N TRP A 188 14.11 7.77 9.85
CA TRP A 188 15.23 8.01 10.75
C TRP A 188 15.07 9.36 11.46
N THR A 189 15.38 9.40 12.75
CA THR A 189 15.44 10.62 13.55
C THR A 189 16.58 10.54 14.55
N ALA A 190 17.06 11.69 15.02
CA ALA A 190 18.03 11.77 16.11
C ALA A 190 17.50 11.03 17.34
N GLU A 191 18.33 10.20 17.96
CA GLU A 191 17.98 9.43 19.16
C GLU A 191 17.86 10.35 20.39
N ASP A 192 18.69 11.39 20.46
CA ASP A 192 18.75 12.34 21.58
C ASP A 192 17.70 13.46 21.52
N GLY A 193 16.74 13.38 20.58
CA GLY A 193 15.77 14.43 20.28
C GLY A 193 14.42 14.34 20.99
N GLN A 194 14.30 13.60 22.10
CA GLN A 194 13.07 13.53 22.92
C GLN A 194 13.06 14.56 24.05
#